data_AF-A0A378V2U1-F1
#
_entry.id   AF-A0A378V2U1-F1
#
_cell.length_a   1.000
_cell.length_b   1.000
_cell.length_c   1.000
_cell.angle_alpha   90.00
_cell.angle_beta   90.00
_cell.angle_gamma   90.00
#
_symmetry.space_group_name_H-M   'P 1'
#
loop_
_entity.id
_entity.type
_entity.pdbx_description
1 polymer ?
#
loop_
_entity_poly.entity_id
_entity_poly.type
_entity_poly.pdbx_seq_one_letter_code
_entity_poly.pdbx_strand_id
1 'polypeptide(L)'
;MAKYETLNEAMDAKDELAEAEIRYRLLSETFEQVPQLRGNLNPALERAKAEILRLRAAGAPKTEGAEGKVVKFDAGRFRKKSTGS
;
A
#
# COMPACT_ATOMS: atom_id res chain seq x y z
N MET A 1 2.69 -10.51 -12.37
CA MET A 1 1.92 -11.48 -13.18
C MET A 1 0.65 -11.75 -12.42
N ALA A 2 -0.53 -11.52 -13.02
CA ALA A 2 -1.79 -11.74 -12.31
C ALA A 2 -1.95 -13.23 -12.04
N LYS A 3 -2.22 -13.59 -10.79
CA LYS A 3 -2.44 -14.97 -10.33
C LYS A 3 -3.71 -15.59 -10.92
N TYR A 4 -4.63 -14.74 -11.38
CA TYR A 4 -5.91 -15.09 -12.01
C TYR A 4 -6.03 -14.35 -13.34
N GLU A 5 -6.73 -14.95 -14.29
CA GLU A 5 -6.93 -14.37 -15.62
C GLU A 5 -8.11 -13.40 -15.61
N THR A 6 -9.18 -13.76 -14.90
CA THR A 6 -10.43 -13.01 -14.85
C THR A 6 -10.73 -12.41 -13.47
N LEU A 7 -11.55 -11.35 -13.45
CA LEU A 7 -12.00 -10.74 -12.20
C LEU A 7 -12.80 -11.73 -11.35
N ASN A 8 -13.66 -12.54 -11.99
CA ASN A 8 -14.50 -13.52 -11.31
C ASN A 8 -13.68 -14.59 -10.59
N GLU A 9 -12.60 -15.10 -11.20
CA GLU A 9 -11.70 -16.05 -10.54
C GLU A 9 -11.09 -15.48 -9.24
N ALA A 10 -10.68 -14.21 -9.25
CA ALA A 10 -10.14 -13.57 -8.06
C ALA A 10 -11.22 -13.40 -6.97
N MET A 11 -12.46 -13.07 -7.37
CA MET A 11 -13.60 -12.97 -6.47
C MET A 11 -13.97 -14.33 -5.84
N ASP A 12 -14.02 -15.39 -6.65
CA ASP A 12 -14.31 -16.76 -6.20
C ASP A 12 -13.25 -17.26 -5.22
N ALA A 13 -11.99 -16.93 -5.48
CA ALA A 13 -10.86 -17.22 -4.59
C ALA A 13 -10.79 -16.30 -3.35
N LYS A 14 -11.65 -15.27 -3.26
CA LYS A 14 -11.64 -14.23 -2.21
C LYS A 14 -10.28 -13.54 -2.07
N ASP A 15 -9.57 -13.37 -3.18
CA ASP A 15 -8.26 -12.73 -3.23
C ASP A 15 -8.43 -11.24 -3.51
N GLU A 16 -8.75 -10.47 -2.45
CA GLU A 16 -9.14 -9.06 -2.55
C GLU A 16 -8.07 -8.20 -3.25
N LEU A 17 -6.78 -8.50 -3.04
CA LEU A 17 -5.70 -7.77 -3.69
C LEU A 17 -5.68 -8.05 -5.19
N ALA A 18 -5.77 -9.32 -5.59
CA ALA A 18 -5.80 -9.67 -7.00
C ALA A 18 -7.06 -9.12 -7.70
N GLU A 19 -8.20 -9.13 -7.01
CA GLU A 19 -9.44 -8.53 -7.51
C GLU A 19 -9.25 -7.03 -7.79
N ALA A 20 -8.68 -6.29 -6.83
CA ALA A 20 -8.43 -4.85 -6.98
C ALA A 20 -7.43 -4.55 -8.11
N GLU A 21 -6.37 -5.35 -8.27
CA GLU A 21 -5.39 -5.21 -9.36
C GLU A 21 -6.01 -5.47 -10.75
N ILE A 22 -6.83 -6.51 -10.89
CA ILE A 22 -7.52 -6.81 -12.15
C ILE A 22 -8.55 -5.71 -12.47
N ARG A 23 -9.29 -5.23 -11.47
CA ARG A 23 -10.24 -4.12 -11.64
C ARG A 23 -9.53 -2.85 -12.12
N TYR A 24 -8.38 -2.52 -11.52
CA TYR A 24 -7.57 -1.38 -11.95
C TYR A 24 -7.09 -1.52 -13.41
N ARG A 25 -6.63 -2.72 -13.80
CA ARG A 25 -6.24 -3.00 -15.19
C ARG A 25 -7.38 -2.76 -16.16
N LEU A 26 -8.55 -3.35 -15.91
CA LEU A 26 -9.74 -3.21 -16.79
C LEU A 26 -10.20 -1.74 -16.92
N LEU A 27 -10.20 -1.01 -15.80
CA LEU A 27 -10.50 0.42 -15.80
C LEU A 27 -9.49 1.22 -16.61
N SER A 28 -8.20 0.87 -16.51
CA SER A 28 -7.11 1.57 -17.23
C SER A 28 -7.19 1.33 -18.73
N GLU A 29 -7.43 0.09 -19.14
CA GLU A 29 -7.64 -0.27 -20.55
C GLU A 29 -8.85 0.49 -21.14
N THR A 30 -9.96 0.53 -20.40
CA THR A 30 -11.17 1.27 -20.83
C THR A 30 -10.90 2.77 -20.89
N PHE A 31 -10.14 3.32 -19.93
CA PHE A 31 -9.76 4.73 -19.89
C PHE A 31 -8.91 5.16 -21.10
N GLU A 32 -8.05 4.26 -21.59
CA GLU A 32 -7.24 4.47 -22.79
C GLU A 32 -8.09 4.35 -24.06
N GLN A 33 -8.93 3.33 -24.15
CA GLN A 33 -9.76 3.03 -25.33
C GLN A 33 -10.93 3.99 -25.52
N VAL A 34 -11.46 4.57 -24.44
CA VAL A 34 -12.71 5.36 -24.45
C VAL A 34 -12.49 6.73 -23.80
N PRO A 35 -11.79 7.67 -24.48
CA PRO A 35 -11.41 8.98 -23.90
C PRO A 35 -12.58 9.83 -23.38
N GLN A 36 -13.77 9.68 -23.97
CA GLN A 36 -14.98 10.39 -23.55
C GLN A 36 -15.45 10.03 -22.14
N LEU A 37 -15.04 8.87 -21.62
CA LEU A 37 -15.40 8.42 -20.27
C LEU A 37 -14.37 8.80 -19.21
N ARG A 38 -13.25 9.45 -19.57
CA ARG A 38 -12.16 9.74 -18.63
C ARG A 38 -12.60 10.52 -17.39
N GLY A 39 -13.50 11.49 -17.55
CA GLY A 39 -14.07 12.23 -16.42
C GLY A 39 -14.79 11.34 -15.42
N ASN A 40 -15.47 10.30 -15.90
CA ASN A 40 -16.21 9.34 -15.07
C ASN A 40 -15.30 8.23 -14.51
N LEU A 41 -14.29 7.82 -15.26
CA LEU A 41 -13.39 6.71 -14.91
C LEU A 41 -12.25 7.12 -13.99
N ASN A 42 -11.79 8.37 -14.04
CA ASN A 42 -10.70 8.88 -13.18
C ASN A 42 -10.96 8.62 -11.68
N PRO A 43 -12.13 8.97 -11.11
CA PRO A 43 -12.41 8.67 -9.71
C PRO A 43 -12.37 7.17 -9.38
N ALA A 44 -12.82 6.30 -10.31
CA ALA A 44 -12.80 4.86 -10.11
C ALA A 44 -11.37 4.30 -10.12
N LEU A 45 -10.52 4.81 -11.02
CA LEU A 45 -9.09 4.48 -11.08
C LEU A 45 -8.36 4.87 -9.80
N GLU A 46 -8.55 6.10 -9.31
CA GLU A 46 -7.89 6.56 -8.09
C GLU A 46 -8.35 5.77 -6.86
N ARG A 47 -9.63 5.40 -6.78
CA ARG A 47 -10.12 4.50 -5.72
C ARG A 47 -9.45 3.13 -5.78
N ALA A 48 -9.37 2.52 -6.96
CA ALA A 48 -8.73 1.22 -7.13
C ALA A 48 -7.23 1.27 -6.78
N LYS A 49 -6.51 2.33 -7.17
CA LYS A 49 -5.11 2.54 -6.74
C LYS A 49 -4.99 2.62 -5.22
N ALA A 50 -5.84 3.42 -4.57
CA ALA A 50 -5.82 3.57 -3.12
C ALA A 50 -6.11 2.24 -2.40
N GLU A 51 -7.04 1.45 -2.93
CA GLU A 51 -7.37 0.12 -2.40
C GLU A 51 -6.20 -0.85 -2.55
N ILE A 52 -5.56 -0.92 -3.72
CA ILE A 52 -4.35 -1.74 -3.94
C ILE A 52 -3.25 -1.38 -2.94
N LEU A 53 -2.99 -0.09 -2.74
CA LEU A 53 -1.99 0.37 -1.77
C LEU A 53 -2.34 -0.07 -0.34
N ARG A 54 -3.61 0.08 0.07
CA ARG A 54 -4.09 -0.34 1.38
C ARG A 54 -3.95 -1.84 1.57
N LEU A 55 -4.37 -2.64 0.59
CA LEU A 55 -4.32 -4.11 0.64
C LEU A 55 -2.88 -4.63 0.65
N ARG A 56 -1.98 -4.03 -0.14
CA ARG A 56 -0.55 -4.34 -0.08
C ARG A 56 0.05 -4.00 1.29
N ALA A 57 -0.32 -2.87 1.89
CA ALA A 57 0.14 -2.51 3.22
C ALA A 57 -0.42 -3.46 4.30
N ALA A 58 -1.66 -3.95 4.14
CA ALA A 58 -2.28 -4.89 5.06
C ALA A 58 -1.72 -6.32 4.93
N GLY A 59 -1.36 -6.74 3.72
CA GLY A 59 -0.78 -8.05 3.42
C GLY A 59 0.74 -8.11 3.55
N ALA A 60 1.43 -6.97 3.65
CA ALA A 60 2.83 -6.94 4.02
C ALA A 60 2.99 -7.59 5.40
N PRO A 61 3.94 -8.52 5.59
CA PRO A 61 4.28 -8.93 6.95
C PRO A 61 4.60 -7.65 7.71
N LYS A 62 3.85 -7.40 8.80
CA LYS A 62 4.26 -6.39 9.77
C LYS A 62 5.70 -6.75 10.08
N THR A 63 6.65 -5.89 9.73
CA THR A 63 7.99 -5.99 10.29
C THR A 63 7.80 -5.84 11.79
N GLU A 64 7.65 -6.98 12.48
CA GLU A 64 7.89 -7.13 13.90
C GLU A 64 9.32 -6.61 14.11
N GLY A 65 9.44 -5.32 14.45
CA GLY A 65 10.73 -4.63 14.49
C GLY A 65 10.73 -3.18 14.06
N ALA A 66 9.65 -2.64 13.51
CA ALA A 66 9.47 -1.19 13.40
C ALA A 66 8.86 -0.59 14.69
N GLU A 67 8.99 -1.28 15.83
CA GLU A 67 8.94 -0.60 17.12
C GLU A 67 10.13 0.35 17.16
N GLY A 68 9.88 1.65 16.97
CA GLY A 68 10.89 2.67 17.20
C GLY A 68 11.56 2.37 18.52
N LYS A 69 12.87 2.06 18.49
CA LYS A 69 13.64 1.64 19.66
C LYS A 69 13.49 2.70 20.74
N VAL A 70 12.65 2.45 21.74
CA VAL A 70 12.51 3.32 22.91
C VAL A 70 13.81 3.18 23.70
N VAL A 71 14.76 4.07 23.41
CA VAL A 71 16.00 4.14 24.18
C VAL A 71 15.65 4.78 25.52
N LYS A 72 15.94 4.08 26.62
CA LYS A 72 15.78 4.64 27.97
C LYS A 72 16.57 5.96 28.06
N PHE A 73 15.94 6.97 28.63
CA PHE A 73 16.58 8.26 28.86
C PHE A 73 17.84 8.07 29.72
N ASP A 74 19.00 8.44 29.16
CA ASP A 74 20.29 8.37 29.81
C ASP A 74 20.75 9.80 30.17
N ALA A 75 20.54 10.17 31.44
CA ALA A 75 20.97 11.47 31.96
C ALA A 75 22.49 11.65 31.96
N GLY A 76 23.25 10.55 31.95
CA GLY A 76 24.72 10.56 31.91
C GLY A 76 25.26 11.11 30.59
N ARG A 77 24.52 10.95 29.49
CA ARG A 77 24.86 11.51 28.18
C ARG A 77 24.94 13.04 28.15
N PHE A 78 24.19 13.70 29.02
CA PHE A 78 24.07 15.17 29.05
C PHE A 78 24.90 15.81 30.17
N ARG A 79 25.65 15.01 30.95
CA ARG A 79 26.56 15.56 31.95
C ARG A 79 27.76 16.19 31.26
N LYS A 80 27.93 17.49 31.45
CA LYS A 80 29.14 18.24 31.08
C LYS A 80 30.34 17.58 31.76
N LYS A 81 31.28 17.05 30.99
CA LYS A 81 32.56 16.58 31.54
C LYS A 81 33.29 17.79 32.13
N SER A 82 33.41 17.85 33.45
CA SER A 82 34.35 18.75 34.12
C SER A 82 35.75 18.18 33.91
N THR A 83 36.43 18.62 32.86
CA THR A 83 37.90 18.54 32.81
C THR A 83 38.45 19.47 33.90
N GLY A 84 39.01 18.89 34.94
CA GLY A 84 39.66 19.63 36.01
C GLY A 84 40.35 18.71 37.02
N SER A 85 41.63 18.41 36.78
CA SER A 85 42.70 18.61 37.75
C SER A 85 44.02 18.76 37.02
#